data_AF-A0A9X9PW16-F1
#
_entry.id   AF-A0A9X9PW16-F1
#
_cell.length_a   1.000
_cell.length_b   1.000
_cell.length_c   1.000
_cell.angle_alpha   90.00
_cell.angle_beta   90.00
_cell.angle_gamma   90.00
#
_symmetry.space_group_name_H-M   'P 1'
#
loop_
_entity.id
_entity.type
_entity.pdbx_description
1 polymer ?
#
loop_
_entity_poly.entity_id
_entity_poly.type
_entity_poly.pdbx_seq_one_letter_code
_entity_poly.pdbx_strand_id
1 'polypeptide(L)' 'MDKILSLKLNGGRHAQGILWGFDPFRNLVTDGCVGMATSGPQTDIGTAVI' A
#
# COMPACT_ATOMS: atom_id res chain seq x y z
N MET A 1 -6.23 11.06 -6.90
CA MET A 1 -7.31 10.13 -6.52
C MET A 1 -7.24 10.03 -4.99
N ASP A 2 -8.36 9.80 -4.31
CA ASP A 2 -8.43 9.80 -2.83
C ASP A 2 -9.24 8.58 -2.39
N LYS A 3 -8.82 7.42 -2.89
CA LYS A 3 -9.49 6.13 -2.65
C LYS A 3 -8.59 5.26 -1.81
N ILE A 4 -9.15 4.65 -0.78
CA ILE A 4 -8.45 3.67 0.04
C ILE A 4 -8.32 2.39 -0.78
N LEU A 5 -7.10 1.91 -0.97
CA LEU A 5 -6.79 0.63 -1.57
C LEU A 5 -6.27 -0.35 -0.52
N SER A 6 -6.66 -1.60 -0.65
CA SER A 6 -6.00 -2.72 0.00
C SER A 6 -5.18 -3.48 -1.04
N LEU A 7 -3.86 -3.51 -0.87
CA LEU A 7 -2.90 -4.10 -1.78
C LEU A 7 -2.37 -5.42 -1.20
N LYS A 8 -2.46 -6.48 -2.00
CA LYS A 8 -1.77 -7.74 -1.72
C LYS A 8 -0.44 -7.73 -2.46
N LEU A 9 0.64 -7.71 -1.71
CA LEU A 9 2.00 -7.64 -2.23
C LEU A 9 2.63 -9.03 -2.29
N ASN A 10 3.69 -9.14 -3.08
CA ASN A 10 4.49 -10.35 -3.16
C ASN A 10 5.07 -10.73 -1.79
N GLY A 11 5.24 -12.04 -1.57
CA GLY A 11 5.69 -12.60 -0.30
C GLY A 11 4.60 -12.66 0.78
N GLY A 12 3.32 -12.61 0.39
CA GLY A 12 2.19 -12.70 1.33
C GLY A 12 2.01 -11.47 2.22
N ARG A 13 2.61 -10.34 1.82
CA ARG A 13 2.50 -9.06 2.54
C ARG A 13 1.23 -8.33 2.11
N HIS A 14 0.66 -7.57 3.01
CA HIS A 14 -0.53 -6.77 2.76
C HIS A 14 -0.23 -5.31 3.13
N ALA A 15 -0.80 -4.37 2.39
CA ALA A 15 -0.69 -2.94 2.68
C ALA A 15 -2.02 -2.24 2.39
N GLN A 16 -2.33 -1.18 3.12
CA GLN A 16 -3.51 -0.35 2.88
C GLN A 16 -3.11 1.12 2.87
N GLY A 17 -3.55 1.89 1.88
CA GLY A 17 -3.23 3.31 1.77
C GLY A 17 -4.16 4.04 0.81
N ILE A 18 -4.03 5.37 0.73
CA ILE A 18 -4.79 6.22 -0.18
C ILE A 18 -4.07 6.25 -1.52
N LEU A 19 -4.74 5.90 -2.63
CA LEU A 19 -4.15 5.95 -3.97
C LEU A 19 -4.05 7.37 -4.50
N TRP A 20 -2.84 7.89 -4.69
CA TRP A 20 -2.63 9.22 -5.27
C TRP A 20 -2.45 9.19 -6.79
N GLY A 21 -1.78 8.17 -7.31
CA GLY A 21 -1.52 8.01 -8.74
C GLY A 21 -1.07 6.60 -9.10
N PHE A 22 -1.14 6.28 -10.38
CA PHE A 22 -0.61 5.05 -10.95
C PHE A 22 -0.13 5.30 -12.39
N ASP A 23 0.71 4.40 -12.89
CA ASP A 23 1.19 4.44 -14.28
C ASP A 23 0.73 3.20 -15.09
N PRO A 24 0.91 3.20 -16.42
CA PRO A 24 0.54 2.05 -17.27
C PRO A 24 1.28 0.75 -16.98
N PHE A 25 2.40 0.79 -16.27
CA PHE A 25 3.17 -0.38 -15.84
C PHE A 25 2.69 -0.94 -14.51
N ARG A 26 1.65 -0.33 -13.92
CA ARG A 26 1.02 -0.66 -12.63
C ARG A 26 1.87 -0.31 -11.42
N ASN A 27 2.81 0.63 -11.51
CA ASN A 27 3.35 1.22 -10.28
C ASN A 27 2.28 2.10 -9.63
N LEU A 28 2.14 2.05 -8.31
CA LEU A 28 1.17 2.82 -7.54
C LEU A 28 1.87 3.74 -6.55
N VAL A 29 1.42 4.98 -6.47
CA VAL A 29 1.77 5.90 -5.38
C VAL A 29 0.64 5.88 -4.37
N THR A 30 0.95 5.45 -3.16
CA THR A 30 0.01 5.41 -2.03
C THR A 30 0.51 6.26 -0.88
N ASP A 31 -0.39 6.99 -0.21
CA ASP A 31 -0.07 7.76 1.00
C ASP A 31 -0.80 7.19 2.22
N GLY A 32 -0.28 7.51 3.41
CA GLY A 32 -0.80 7.00 4.67
C GLY A 32 -0.83 5.47 4.71
N CYS A 33 0.17 4.83 4.11
CA CYS A 33 0.20 3.41 3.89
C CYS A 33 0.53 2.67 5.19
N VAL A 34 -0.25 1.65 5.51
CA VAL A 34 -0.05 0.79 6.68
C VAL A 34 0.23 -0.62 6.22
N GLY A 35 1.41 -1.14 6.58
CA GLY A 35 1.83 -2.51 6.35
C GLY A 35 1.13 -3.45 7.32
N MET A 36 0.47 -4.48 6.80
CA MET A 36 -0.20 -5.52 7.55
C MET A 36 0.65 -6.79 7.52
N ALA A 37 1.24 -7.13 8.66
CA ALA A 37 1.90 -8.42 8.85
C ALA A 37 0.85 -9.50 9.18
N THR A 38 1.03 -10.71 8.65
CA THR A 38 0.09 -11.84 8.84
C THR A 38 -0.09 -12.25 10.30
N SER A 39 0.92 -12.01 11.14
CA SER A 39 0.92 -12.35 12.58
C SER A 39 1.72 -11.34 13.41
N GLY A 40 1.82 -10.09 12.96
CA GLY A 40 2.64 -9.06 13.57
C GLY A 40 1.96 -7.70 13.66
N PRO A 41 2.58 -6.73 14.33
CA PRO A 41 2.02 -5.38 14.44
C PRO A 41 1.84 -4.75 13.06
N GLN A 42 0.83 -3.90 12.94
CA GLN A 42 0.72 -3.02 11.78
C GLN A 42 1.86 -1.99 11.84
N THR A 43 2.48 -1.75 10.69
CA THR A 43 3.59 -0.81 10.56
C THR A 43 3.13 0.41 9.76
N ASP A 44 3.28 1.60 10.31
CA ASP A 44 3.07 2.82 9.54
C ASP A 44 4.24 3.01 8.55
N ILE A 45 3.92 3.08 7.26
CA ILE A 45 4.87 3.22 6.15
C ILE A 45 4.85 4.67 5.63
N GLY A 46 3.75 5.41 5.80
CA GLY A 46 3.56 6.73 5.19
C GLY A 46 3.40 6.62 3.66
N THR A 47 4.16 7.41 2.90
CA THR A 47 4.07 7.36 1.44
C THR A 47 4.90 6.22 0.86
N ALA A 48 4.28 5.35 0.06
CA ALA A 48 4.92 4.22 -0.59
C ALA A 48 4.69 4.24 -2.10
N VAL A 49 5.75 3.96 -2.85
CA VAL A 49 5.69 3.64 -4.28
C VAL A 49 5.86 2.13 -4.40
N ILE A 50 4.86 1.48 -5.02
CA ILE A 50 4.71 0.02 -5.07
C ILE A 50 4.70 -0.43 -6.51
#